data_AF-A0A2E6GPM6-F1
#
_entry.id   AF-A0A2E6GPM6-F1
#
_cell.length_a   1.000
_cell.length_b   1.000
_cell.length_c   1.000
_cell.angle_alpha   90.00
_cell.angle_beta   90.00
_cell.angle_gamma   90.00
#
_symmetry.space_group_name_H-M   'P 1'
#
loop_
_entity.id
_entity.type
_entity.pdbx_description
1 polymer ?
#
loop_
_entity_poly.entity_id
_entity_poly.type
_entity_poly.pdbx_seq_one_letter_code
_entity_poly.pdbx_strand_id
1 'polypeptide(L)'
;MTLRKRVQKRFKPYAPVLVFVGLADNWTWPKPCMRMIKRSARDGFPAQYIAYQGAHHAFDHPNLPIKTRVSRNAKWKKKKERRVTIGSNPAAREAAIQALRDWLKMQIGN
;
A
#
# COMPACT_ATOMS: atom_id res chain seq x y z
N MET A 1 -2.43 -26.36 20.82
CA MET A 1 -1.71 -25.96 19.58
C MET A 1 -2.10 -24.51 19.22
N THR A 2 -1.26 -23.52 19.50
CA THR A 2 -1.60 -22.08 19.35
C THR A 2 -1.60 -21.63 17.88
N LEU A 3 -2.59 -20.81 17.49
CA LEU A 3 -2.81 -20.27 16.13
C LEU A 3 -1.56 -19.63 15.48
N ARG A 4 -0.58 -19.18 16.27
CA ARG A 4 0.69 -18.62 15.81
C ARG A 4 1.51 -19.57 14.93
N LYS A 5 1.37 -20.90 15.06
CA LYS A 5 2.11 -21.87 14.24
C LYS A 5 1.53 -22.07 12.83
N ARG A 6 0.31 -21.58 12.53
CA ARG A 6 -0.35 -21.79 11.22
C ARG A 6 -0.22 -20.62 10.24
N VAL A 7 0.27 -19.46 10.66
CA VAL A 7 0.45 -18.33 9.74
C VAL A 7 1.74 -18.54 8.96
N GLN A 8 1.64 -18.85 7.66
CA GLN A 8 2.81 -18.81 6.79
C GLN A 8 3.46 -17.44 6.90
N LYS A 9 4.76 -17.39 7.25
CA LYS A 9 5.52 -16.14 7.38
C LYS A 9 5.73 -15.41 6.03
N ARG A 10 5.34 -16.02 4.92
CA ARG A 10 5.51 -15.51 3.54
C ARG A 10 4.14 -15.18 2.97
N PHE A 11 4.03 -14.02 2.34
CA PHE A 11 2.82 -13.62 1.62
C PHE A 11 2.73 -14.39 0.30
N LYS A 12 1.69 -15.20 0.15
CA LYS A 12 1.36 -15.97 -1.06
C LYS A 12 -0.03 -15.52 -1.53
N PRO A 13 -0.12 -14.66 -2.55
CA PRO A 13 -1.41 -14.24 -3.04
C PRO A 13 -2.08 -15.39 -3.80
N TYR A 14 -3.39 -15.55 -3.60
CA TYR A 14 -4.21 -16.53 -4.32
C TYR A 14 -4.44 -16.15 -5.80
N ALA A 15 -4.45 -14.85 -6.08
CA ALA A 15 -4.66 -14.27 -7.41
C ALA A 15 -3.56 -13.22 -7.70
N PRO A 16 -3.42 -12.75 -8.95
CA PRO A 16 -2.56 -11.61 -9.26
C PRO A 16 -2.86 -10.38 -8.39
N VAL A 17 -1.82 -9.74 -7.84
CA VAL A 17 -1.95 -8.58 -6.95
C VAL A 17 -1.09 -7.42 -7.47
N LEU A 18 -1.71 -6.27 -7.67
CA LEU A 18 -1.05 -4.99 -7.88
C LEU A 18 -1.32 -4.05 -6.70
N VAL A 19 -0.28 -3.52 -6.08
CA VAL A 19 -0.40 -2.56 -4.96
C VAL A 19 0.09 -1.17 -5.36
N PHE A 20 -0.73 -0.15 -5.14
CA PHE A 20 -0.33 1.25 -5.29
C PHE A 20 0.07 1.83 -3.95
N VAL A 21 1.23 2.48 -3.87
CA VAL A 21 1.82 2.92 -2.61
C VAL A 21 2.32 4.36 -2.70
N GLY A 22 1.99 5.20 -1.73
CA GLY A 22 2.57 6.52 -1.59
C GLY A 22 3.89 6.49 -0.81
N LEU A 23 4.96 7.05 -1.37
CA LEU A 23 6.29 7.07 -0.72
C LEU A 23 6.38 8.04 0.45
N ALA A 24 5.46 9.01 0.53
CA ALA A 24 5.36 9.97 1.63
C ALA A 24 4.33 9.54 2.70
N ASP A 25 3.78 8.32 2.63
CA ASP A 25 2.89 7.77 3.65
C ASP A 25 3.65 7.53 4.97
N ASN A 26 3.33 8.35 5.97
CA ASN A 26 3.85 8.24 7.33
C ASN A 26 2.85 7.59 8.32
N TRP A 27 1.66 7.20 7.86
CA TRP A 27 0.67 6.43 8.62
C TRP A 27 0.93 4.92 8.50
N THR A 28 0.84 4.38 7.29
CA THR A 28 1.04 2.96 6.96
C THR A 28 2.32 2.83 6.16
N TRP A 29 3.45 3.08 6.82
CA TRP A 29 4.77 3.18 6.21
C TRP A 29 4.95 2.25 4.99
N PRO A 30 5.43 2.74 3.84
CA PRO A 30 5.39 1.98 2.58
C PRO A 30 6.44 0.87 2.52
N LYS A 31 7.59 1.03 3.21
CA LYS A 31 8.74 0.11 3.10
C LYS A 31 8.41 -1.35 3.43
N PRO A 32 7.72 -1.69 4.54
CA PRO A 32 7.29 -3.07 4.81
C PRO A 32 6.41 -3.67 3.72
N CYS A 33 5.44 -2.90 3.18
CA CYS A 33 4.56 -3.35 2.11
C CYS A 33 5.36 -3.68 0.84
N MET A 34 6.21 -2.76 0.38
CA MET A 34 7.06 -2.99 -0.80
C MET A 34 7.97 -4.20 -0.62
N ARG A 35 8.58 -4.38 0.57
CA ARG A 35 9.40 -5.59 0.84
C ARG A 35 8.59 -6.88 0.78
N MET A 36 7.36 -6.87 1.29
CA MET A 36 6.45 -8.03 1.25
C MET A 36 6.14 -8.41 -0.20
N ILE A 37 5.76 -7.44 -1.04
CA ILE A 37 5.43 -7.67 -2.45
C ILE A 37 6.67 -8.11 -3.23
N LYS A 38 7.83 -7.43 -3.07
CA LYS A 38 9.10 -7.86 -3.69
C LYS A 38 9.45 -9.30 -3.35
N ARG A 39 9.28 -9.71 -2.08
CA ARG A 39 9.55 -11.08 -1.66
C ARG A 39 8.60 -12.06 -2.33
N SER A 40 7.31 -11.74 -2.40
CA SER A 40 6.30 -12.57 -3.08
C SER A 40 6.62 -12.75 -4.57
N ALA A 41 7.00 -11.66 -5.25
CA ALA A 41 7.43 -11.70 -6.66
C ALA A 41 8.65 -12.59 -6.88
N ARG A 42 9.70 -12.44 -6.05
CA ARG A 42 10.89 -13.32 -6.09
C ARG A 42 10.57 -14.79 -5.82
N ASP A 43 9.49 -15.06 -5.10
CA ASP A 43 9.03 -16.41 -4.79
C ASP A 43 8.15 -16.99 -5.93
N GLY A 44 8.04 -16.29 -7.07
CA GLY A 44 7.32 -16.75 -8.27
C GLY A 44 5.83 -16.40 -8.28
N PHE A 45 5.33 -15.65 -7.30
CA PHE A 45 3.92 -15.25 -7.26
C PHE A 45 3.65 -13.99 -8.10
N PRO A 46 2.45 -13.86 -8.70
CA PRO A 46 2.07 -12.69 -9.51
C PRO A 46 1.76 -11.47 -8.61
N ALA A 47 2.81 -10.86 -8.03
CA ALA A 47 2.69 -9.75 -7.11
C ALA A 47 3.55 -8.57 -7.57
N GLN A 48 2.94 -7.39 -7.72
CA GLN A 48 3.60 -6.18 -8.20
C GLN A 48 3.20 -4.98 -7.36
N TYR A 49 4.02 -3.92 -7.36
CA TYR A 49 3.64 -2.65 -6.75
C TYR A 49 4.13 -1.47 -7.61
N ILE A 50 3.42 -0.36 -7.55
CA ILE A 50 3.81 0.93 -8.12
C ILE A 50 3.89 1.93 -6.96
N ALA A 51 4.97 2.73 -6.94
CA ALA A 51 5.25 3.67 -5.87
C ALA A 51 5.27 5.10 -6.39
N TYR A 52 4.53 5.99 -5.73
CA TYR A 52 4.39 7.39 -6.14
C TYR A 52 5.12 8.31 -5.17
N GLN A 53 6.02 9.14 -5.72
CA GLN A 53 6.76 10.13 -4.93
C GLN A 53 5.82 11.26 -4.47
N GLY A 54 6.00 11.73 -3.23
CA GLY A 54 5.18 12.81 -2.65
C GLY A 54 3.73 12.42 -2.33
N ALA A 55 3.30 11.19 -2.65
CA ALA A 55 1.97 10.70 -2.32
C ALA A 55 1.90 10.27 -0.86
N HIS A 56 0.93 10.81 -0.11
CA HIS A 56 0.66 10.49 1.28
C HIS A 56 -0.39 9.38 1.41
N HIS A 57 -0.82 9.12 2.63
CA HIS A 57 -1.99 8.27 2.86
C HIS A 57 -3.24 8.91 2.22
N ALA A 58 -4.10 8.10 1.61
CA ALA A 58 -5.26 8.55 0.83
C ALA A 58 -4.93 9.47 -0.37
N PHE A 59 -3.77 9.29 -1.00
CA PHE A 59 -3.35 10.04 -2.19
C PHE A 59 -4.35 9.93 -3.36
N ASP A 60 -5.04 8.82 -3.42
CA ASP A 60 -6.04 8.50 -4.42
C ASP A 60 -7.40 9.08 -4.08
N HIS A 61 -7.61 9.81 -2.99
CA HIS A 61 -8.88 10.52 -2.81
C HIS A 61 -9.03 11.58 -3.92
N PRO A 62 -10.23 11.83 -4.48
CA PRO A 62 -10.39 12.79 -5.55
C PRO A 62 -10.00 14.22 -5.13
N ASN A 63 -10.55 14.72 -4.01
CA ASN A 63 -10.45 16.14 -3.64
C ASN A 63 -10.10 16.36 -2.15
N LEU A 64 -9.29 15.51 -1.52
CA LEU A 64 -8.96 15.62 -0.10
C LEU A 64 -7.81 16.60 0.11
N PRO A 65 -8.02 17.75 0.80
CA PRO A 65 -6.93 18.65 1.14
C PRO A 65 -5.89 17.95 2.00
N ILE A 66 -4.61 18.28 1.79
CA ILE A 66 -3.51 17.79 2.63
C ILE A 66 -3.73 18.28 4.05
N LYS A 67 -3.78 17.35 5.01
CA LYS A 67 -3.92 17.67 6.43
C LYS A 67 -3.21 16.67 7.30
N THR A 68 -2.77 17.16 8.46
CA THR A 68 -2.20 16.31 9.51
C THR A 68 -3.31 15.84 10.46
N ARG A 69 -3.29 14.56 10.83
CA ARG A 69 -4.16 13.97 11.85
C ARG A 69 -3.33 13.35 12.97
N VAL A 70 -3.90 13.31 14.17
CA VAL A 70 -3.35 12.52 15.28
C VAL A 70 -3.97 11.12 15.21
N SER A 71 -3.16 10.13 14.86
CA SER A 71 -3.55 8.72 14.88
C SER A 71 -3.13 8.10 16.21
N ARG A 72 -4.01 7.29 16.81
CA ARG A 72 -3.75 6.59 18.06
C ARG A 72 -3.65 5.09 17.82
N ASN A 73 -2.57 4.45 18.29
CA ASN A 73 -2.42 3.00 18.18
C ASN A 73 -1.70 2.45 19.42
N ALA A 74 -2.41 1.60 20.18
CA ALA A 74 -1.91 0.98 21.40
C ALA A 74 -0.67 0.08 21.17
N LYS A 75 -0.44 -0.39 19.93
CA LYS A 75 0.73 -1.23 19.58
C LYS A 75 2.02 -0.44 19.38
N TRP A 76 1.98 0.90 19.37
CA TRP A 76 3.18 1.72 19.22
C TRP A 76 3.92 1.88 20.54
N LYS A 77 5.07 1.20 20.66
CA LYS A 77 5.85 1.03 21.91
C LYS A 77 6.32 2.33 22.60
N LYS A 78 6.42 3.47 21.90
CA LYS A 78 7.00 4.72 22.45
C LYS A 78 6.04 5.91 22.52
N LYS A 79 5.19 6.08 21.51
CA LYS A 79 4.17 7.12 21.48
C LYS A 79 2.87 6.46 21.02
N LYS A 80 1.87 6.43 21.89
CA LYS A 80 0.52 5.93 21.58
C LYS A 80 -0.16 6.77 20.49
N GLU A 81 0.44 7.93 20.16
CA GLU A 81 -0.02 8.85 19.14
C GLU A 81 1.08 9.14 18.09
N ARG A 82 0.67 9.37 16.84
CA ARG A 82 1.53 9.89 15.77
C ARG A 82 0.78 10.94 14.96
N ARG A 83 1.49 11.99 14.57
CA ARG A 83 1.04 12.91 13.53
C ARG A 83 1.25 12.24 12.17
N VAL A 84 0.16 12.05 11.44
CA VAL A 84 0.14 11.41 10.12
C VAL A 84 -0.44 12.38 9.10
N THR A 85 0.10 12.37 7.89
CA THR A 85 -0.34 13.22 6.79
C THR A 85 -1.22 12.41 5.87
N ILE A 86 -2.40 12.95 5.56
CA ILE A 86 -3.32 12.41 4.58
C ILE A 86 -3.65 13.49 3.56
N GLY A 87 -3.99 13.12 2.34
CA GLY A 87 -4.39 14.09 1.32
C GLY A 87 -4.19 13.55 -0.08
N SER A 88 -4.92 14.14 -1.02
CA SER A 88 -4.86 13.82 -2.44
C SER A 88 -3.49 14.16 -3.02
N ASN A 89 -3.09 13.39 -4.04
CA ASN A 89 -2.04 13.73 -4.99
C ASN A 89 -2.62 13.49 -6.39
N PRO A 90 -3.09 14.54 -7.10
CA PRO A 90 -3.79 14.38 -8.38
C PRO A 90 -3.00 13.60 -9.43
N ALA A 91 -1.72 13.90 -9.59
CA ALA A 91 -0.84 13.20 -10.53
C ALA A 91 -0.69 11.71 -10.18
N ALA A 92 -0.49 11.36 -8.90
CA ALA A 92 -0.41 9.97 -8.46
C ALA A 92 -1.75 9.24 -8.60
N ARG A 93 -2.88 9.92 -8.35
CA ARG A 93 -4.23 9.37 -8.52
C ARG A 93 -4.49 9.03 -9.99
N GLU A 94 -4.23 9.97 -10.89
CA GLU A 94 -4.41 9.77 -12.33
C GLU A 94 -3.55 8.62 -12.85
N ALA A 95 -2.26 8.60 -12.48
CA ALA A 95 -1.35 7.52 -12.83
C ALA A 95 -1.81 6.16 -12.28
N ALA A 96 -2.30 6.11 -11.03
CA ALA A 96 -2.80 4.88 -10.43
C ALA A 96 -4.06 4.36 -11.11
N ILE A 97 -4.99 5.25 -11.48
CA ILE A 97 -6.21 4.88 -12.21
C ILE A 97 -5.85 4.33 -13.59
N GLN A 98 -4.92 4.99 -14.31
CA GLN A 98 -4.49 4.53 -15.63
C GLN A 98 -3.82 3.16 -15.53
N ALA A 99 -2.84 3.01 -14.64
CA ALA A 99 -2.14 1.75 -14.42
C ALA A 99 -3.09 0.61 -13.99
N LEU A 100 -4.10 0.91 -13.17
CA LEU A 100 -5.12 -0.07 -12.78
C LEU A 100 -5.93 -0.54 -13.99
N ARG A 101 -6.38 0.38 -14.84
CA ARG A 101 -7.15 0.04 -16.04
C ARG A 101 -6.35 -0.84 -16.98
N ASP A 102 -5.10 -0.47 -17.23
CA ASP A 102 -4.22 -1.24 -18.12
C ASP A 102 -3.92 -2.62 -17.53
N TRP A 103 -3.63 -2.68 -16.22
CA TRP A 103 -3.41 -3.94 -15.53
C TRP A 103 -4.63 -4.87 -15.58
N LEU A 104 -5.84 -4.33 -15.34
CA LEU A 104 -7.07 -5.12 -15.38
C LEU A 104 -7.32 -5.69 -16.78
N LYS A 105 -7.15 -4.91 -17.85
CA LYS A 105 -7.26 -5.40 -19.25
C LYS A 105 -6.34 -6.60 -19.49
N MET A 106 -5.11 -6.56 -18.96
CA MET A 106 -4.17 -7.68 -19.06
C MET A 106 -4.62 -8.91 -18.25
N GLN A 107 -5.36 -8.75 -17.15
CA GLN A 107 -5.77 -9.86 -16.29
C GLN A 107 -7.06 -10.55 -16.74
N ILE A 108 -8.03 -9.78 -17.25
CA ILE A 108 -9.38 -10.30 -17.53
C ILE A 108 -9.57 -10.77 -18.97
N GLY A 109 -8.61 -10.47 -19.86
CA GLY A 109 -8.79 -10.65 -21.31
C GLY A 109 -9.81 -9.64 -21.84
N ASN A 110 -9.52 -9.03 -22.99
CA ASN A 110 -10.53 -8.19 -23.68
C ASN A 110 -11.74 -9.03 -24.09
#